data_AF-C0CWI6-F1
#
_entry.id   AF-C0CWI6-F1
#
_cell.length_a   1.000
_cell.length_b   1.000
_cell.length_c   1.000
_cell.angle_alpha   90.00
_cell.angle_beta   90.00
_cell.angle_gamma   90.00
#
_symmetry.space_group_name_H-M   'P 1'
#
loop_
_entity.id
_entity.type
_entity.pdbx_description
1 polymer ?
#
loop_
_entity_poly.entity_id
_entity_poly.type
_entity_poly.pdbx_seq_one_letter_code
_entity_poly.pdbx_strand_id
1 'polypeptide(L)'
;MYILPDTYHMNIEETSTTAALTTYAGHYHNLHVSDNNRYFPGIGAIDFAGIMRQLKGLGYDGTITIEGRVLKSLSEDTVFSAGYLAGIGAQLGFWE
;
A
#
# COMPACT_ATOMS: atom_id res chain seq x y z
N MET A 1 -6.00 8.17 19.14
CA MET A 1 -5.30 6.88 18.98
C MET A 1 -5.27 6.58 17.50
N TYR A 2 -4.11 6.20 16.97
CA TYR A 2 -3.91 5.96 15.54
C TYR A 2 -3.42 4.54 15.29
N ILE A 3 -3.70 4.04 14.08
CA ILE A 3 -3.29 2.71 13.62
C ILE A 3 -2.36 2.91 12.42
N LEU A 4 -1.26 2.15 12.39
CA LEU A 4 -0.37 2.07 11.25
C LEU A 4 -0.60 0.73 10.53
N PRO A 5 -1.49 0.70 9.52
CA PRO A 5 -1.68 -0.50 8.71
C PRO A 5 -0.43 -0.80 7.87
N ASP A 6 -0.08 -2.08 7.78
CA ASP A 6 1.04 -2.62 6.99
C ASP A 6 0.50 -3.75 6.09
N THR A 7 0.63 -3.60 4.78
CA THR A 7 0.00 -4.53 3.82
C THR A 7 0.55 -5.96 3.89
N TYR A 8 1.81 -6.16 4.28
CA TYR A 8 2.37 -7.50 4.45
C TYR A 8 1.82 -8.18 5.70
N HIS A 9 1.71 -7.47 6.82
CA HIS A 9 1.09 -8.02 8.03
C HIS A 9 -0.40 -8.27 7.82
N MET A 10 -1.10 -7.33 7.19
CA MET A 10 -2.52 -7.50 6.86
C MET A 10 -2.75 -8.70 5.92
N ASN A 11 -1.84 -8.95 4.97
CA ASN A 11 -1.91 -10.13 4.10
C ASN A 11 -1.84 -11.47 4.86
N ILE A 12 -1.23 -11.50 6.05
CA ILE A 12 -1.12 -12.71 6.88
C ILE A 12 -2.31 -12.83 7.83
N GLU A 13 -2.66 -11.73 8.51
CA GLU A 13 -3.55 -11.76 9.67
C GLU A 13 -5.01 -11.42 9.33
N GLU A 14 -5.26 -10.58 8.32
CA GLU A 14 -6.60 -10.13 8.00
C GLU A 14 -7.31 -11.11 7.06
N THR A 15 -8.55 -11.47 7.36
CA THR A 15 -9.38 -12.23 6.42
C THR A 15 -9.73 -11.43 5.17
N SER A 16 -9.72 -10.09 5.28
CA SER A 16 -9.92 -9.18 4.16
C SER A 16 -9.26 -7.82 4.46
N THR A 17 -8.17 -7.53 3.75
CA THR A 17 -7.45 -6.26 3.85
C THR A 17 -8.36 -5.06 3.60
N THR A 18 -9.23 -5.12 2.59
CA THR A 18 -10.12 -4.00 2.25
C THR A 18 -11.22 -3.78 3.29
N ALA A 19 -11.72 -4.84 3.92
CA ALA A 19 -12.69 -4.73 5.03
C ALA A 19 -12.05 -4.08 6.27
N ALA A 20 -10.83 -4.48 6.62
CA ALA A 20 -10.07 -3.87 7.71
C ALA A 20 -9.78 -2.38 7.44
N LEU A 21 -9.32 -2.05 6.22
CA LEU A 21 -9.11 -0.66 5.80
C LEU A 21 -10.39 0.18 5.90
N THR A 22 -11.54 -0.39 5.56
CA THR A 22 -12.82 0.33 5.66
C THR A 22 -13.23 0.56 7.12
N THR A 23 -13.08 -0.45 7.96
CA THR A 23 -13.58 -0.44 9.34
C THR A 23 -12.86 0.59 10.21
N TYR A 24 -11.56 0.78 10.01
CA TYR A 24 -10.75 1.70 10.82
C TYR A 24 -10.24 2.91 10.05
N ALA A 25 -10.87 3.27 8.92
CA ALA A 25 -10.44 4.36 8.03
C ALA A 25 -10.11 5.68 8.75
N GLY A 26 -10.90 6.06 9.76
CA GLY A 26 -10.70 7.29 10.54
C GLY A 26 -9.50 7.29 11.49
N HIS A 27 -8.71 6.22 11.53
CA HIS A 27 -7.55 6.09 12.42
C HIS A 27 -6.20 6.11 11.68
N TYR A 28 -6.21 6.23 10.35
CA TYR A 28 -5.01 6.12 9.53
C TYR A 28 -4.46 7.49 9.13
N HIS A 29 -3.16 7.69 9.35
CA HIS A 29 -2.41 8.84 8.82
C HIS A 29 -1.26 8.44 7.89
N ASN A 30 -0.85 7.19 8.01
CA ASN A 30 0.21 6.59 7.21
C ASN A 30 -0.13 5.11 6.99
N LEU A 31 0.29 4.58 5.84
CA LEU A 31 0.16 3.18 5.47
C LEU A 31 1.54 2.68 5.04
N HIS A 32 2.00 1.60 5.66
CA HIS A 32 3.19 0.88 5.20
C HIS A 32 2.81 -0.10 4.09
N VAL A 33 3.58 -0.08 3.01
CA VAL A 33 3.40 -0.97 1.86
C VAL A 33 4.65 -1.81 1.62
N SER A 34 4.48 -3.12 1.79
CA SER A 34 5.34 -4.17 1.22
C SER A 34 4.46 -5.22 0.58
N ASP A 35 5.00 -5.87 -0.44
CA ASP A 35 4.32 -6.98 -1.09
C ASP A 35 4.30 -8.24 -0.19
N ASN A 36 3.54 -9.26 -0.59
CA ASN A 36 3.30 -10.47 0.23
C ASN A 36 4.58 -11.25 0.57
N ASN A 37 5.62 -11.12 -0.25
CA ASN A 37 6.95 -11.70 -0.04
C ASN A 37 7.91 -10.77 0.73
N ARG A 38 7.38 -9.69 1.32
CA ARG A 38 8.07 -8.60 2.03
C ARG A 38 9.01 -7.77 1.16
N TYR A 39 9.10 -7.99 -0.15
CA TYR A 39 9.80 -7.07 -1.06
C TYR A 39 8.97 -5.82 -1.31
N PHE A 40 9.55 -4.84 -2.00
CA PHE A 40 8.82 -3.62 -2.36
C PHE A 40 7.60 -3.91 -3.26
N PRO A 41 6.58 -3.02 -3.26
CA PRO A 41 5.36 -3.19 -4.05
C PRO A 41 5.61 -3.47 -5.53
N GLY A 42 4.86 -4.42 -6.11
CA GLY A 42 4.95 -4.81 -7.51
C GLY A 42 5.94 -5.94 -7.79
N ILE A 43 6.57 -6.49 -6.73
CA ILE A 43 7.52 -7.61 -6.79
C ILE A 43 6.87 -8.90 -6.22
N GLY A 44 5.59 -8.86 -5.86
CA GLY A 44 4.82 -10.00 -5.37
C GLY A 44 3.41 -10.04 -5.94
N ALA A 45 2.43 -10.33 -5.09
CA ALA A 45 1.06 -10.64 -5.46
C ALA A 45 -0.02 -9.81 -4.75
N ILE A 46 0.34 -8.84 -3.90
CA ILE A 46 -0.65 -7.95 -3.28
C ILE A 46 -1.31 -7.08 -4.35
N ASP A 47 -2.64 -7.02 -4.32
CA ASP A 47 -3.44 -6.13 -5.18
C ASP A 47 -3.40 -4.68 -4.68
N PHE A 48 -2.32 -3.97 -4.98
CA PHE A 48 -2.17 -2.56 -4.63
C PHE A 48 -3.17 -1.66 -5.37
N ALA A 49 -3.64 -2.05 -6.56
CA ALA A 49 -4.65 -1.30 -7.28
C ALA A 49 -6.00 -1.34 -6.56
N GLY A 50 -6.40 -2.51 -6.05
CA GLY A 50 -7.57 -2.68 -5.19
C GLY A 50 -7.45 -1.89 -3.88
N ILE A 51 -6.29 -1.96 -3.21
CA ILE A 51 -6.03 -1.22 -1.96
C ILE A 51 -6.12 0.29 -2.20
N MET A 52 -5.42 0.84 -3.20
CA MET A 52 -5.45 2.27 -3.49
C MET A 52 -6.85 2.74 -3.92
N ARG A 53 -7.59 1.92 -4.68
CA ARG A 53 -8.98 2.23 -5.02
C ARG A 53 -9.87 2.32 -3.78
N GLN A 54 -9.69 1.40 -2.83
CA GLN A 54 -10.40 1.42 -1.56
C GLN A 54 -10.06 2.68 -0.74
N LEU A 55 -8.77 2.99 -0.60
CA LEU A 55 -8.30 4.18 0.12
C LEU A 55 -8.85 5.48 -0.49
N LYS A 56 -8.86 5.61 -1.82
CA LYS A 56 -9.48 6.75 -2.50
C LYS A 56 -10.97 6.83 -2.20
N GLY A 57 -11.70 5.72 -2.27
CA GLY A 57 -13.13 5.66 -1.96
C GLY A 57 -13.44 6.06 -0.50
N LEU A 58 -12.48 5.88 0.40
CA LEU A 58 -12.57 6.28 1.81
C LEU A 58 -12.15 7.74 2.05
N GLY A 59 -11.68 8.46 1.03
CA GLY A 59 -11.16 9.81 1.18
C GLY A 59 -9.85 9.88 1.98
N TYR A 60 -9.04 8.83 1.92
CA TYR A 60 -7.75 8.78 2.60
C TYR A 60 -6.79 9.84 2.02
N ASP A 61 -6.30 10.73 2.87
CA ASP A 61 -5.39 11.84 2.53
C ASP A 61 -4.00 11.70 3.19
N GLY A 62 -3.76 10.54 3.82
CA GLY A 62 -2.51 10.23 4.48
C GLY A 62 -1.38 9.81 3.53
N THR A 63 -0.26 9.45 4.12
CA THR A 63 0.97 9.09 3.38
C THR A 63 1.09 7.58 3.15
N ILE A 64 1.69 7.21 2.02
CA ILE A 64 2.05 5.82 1.71
C ILE A 64 3.57 5.69 1.78
N THR A 65 4.06 4.74 2.58
CA THR A 65 5.49 4.50 2.81
C THR A 65 5.87 3.10 2.36
N ILE A 66 6.84 2.99 1.46
CA ILE A 66 7.41 1.69 1.08
C ILE A 66 8.28 1.17 2.23
N GLU A 67 7.93 0.00 2.77
CA GLU A 67 8.68 -0.67 3.83
C GLU A 67 8.86 -2.15 3.49
N GLY A 68 10.03 -2.54 2.99
CA GLY A 68 10.29 -3.92 2.59
C GLY A 68 11.76 -4.23 2.33
N ARG A 69 12.00 -5.46 1.86
CA ARG A 69 13.30 -5.94 1.41
C ARG A 69 13.61 -5.43 0.01
N VAL A 70 14.89 -5.24 -0.24
CA VAL A 70 15.44 -4.97 -1.57
C VAL A 70 15.71 -6.32 -2.27
N LEU A 71 15.30 -6.45 -3.52
CA LEU A 71 15.54 -7.61 -4.38
C LEU A 71 16.84 -7.45 -5.20
N LYS A 72 17.02 -6.29 -5.86
CA LYS A 72 18.20 -6.01 -6.69
C LYS A 72 19.13 -5.00 -6.03
N SER A 73 18.68 -3.75 -5.93
CA SER A 73 19.39 -2.65 -5.30
C SER A 73 18.38 -1.63 -4.79
N LEU A 74 18.74 -0.89 -3.73
CA LEU A 74 17.83 0.07 -3.11
C LEU A 74 17.35 1.10 -4.14
N SER A 75 18.25 1.60 -5.00
CA SER A 75 17.92 2.58 -6.04
C SER A 75 17.00 2.01 -7.11
N GLU A 76 17.29 0.82 -7.64
CA GLU A 76 16.50 0.23 -8.72
C GLU A 76 15.08 -0.11 -8.25
N ASP A 77 14.99 -0.78 -7.10
CA ASP A 77 13.70 -1.22 -6.58
C ASP A 77 12.85 -0.04 -6.11
N THR A 78 13.48 1.02 -5.57
CA THR A 78 12.76 2.27 -5.22
C THR A 78 12.15 2.92 -6.46
N VAL A 79 12.93 3.07 -7.54
CA VAL A 79 12.43 3.67 -8.79
C VAL A 79 11.31 2.82 -9.40
N PHE A 80 11.49 1.49 -9.41
CA PHE A 80 10.49 0.56 -9.90
C PHE A 80 9.17 0.65 -9.11
N SER A 81 9.23 0.49 -7.78
CA SER A 81 8.02 0.45 -6.96
C SER A 81 7.34 1.81 -6.85
N ALA A 82 8.09 2.92 -6.83
CA ALA A 82 7.51 4.25 -6.91
C ALA A 82 6.78 4.46 -8.25
N GLY A 83 7.38 4.03 -9.37
CA GLY A 83 6.74 4.08 -10.69
C GLY A 83 5.48 3.21 -10.78
N TYR A 84 5.53 2.01 -10.21
CA TYR A 84 4.39 1.09 -10.13
C TYR A 84 3.20 1.71 -9.36
N LEU A 85 3.44 2.24 -8.15
CA LEU A 85 2.40 2.90 -7.35
C LEU A 85 1.92 4.21 -7.99
N ALA A 86 2.82 5.00 -8.56
CA ALA A 86 2.45 6.24 -9.26
C ALA A 86 1.57 5.96 -10.47
N GLY A 87 1.84 4.90 -11.23
CA GLY A 87 1.04 4.46 -12.37
C GLY A 87 -0.38 4.05 -11.95
N ILE A 88 -0.52 3.28 -10.87
CA ILE A 88 -1.82 2.95 -10.29
C ILE A 88 -2.54 4.23 -9.85
N GLY A 89 -1.86 5.10 -9.11
CA GLY A 89 -2.45 6.33 -8.61
C GLY A 89 -2.90 7.27 -9.72
N ALA A 90 -2.15 7.39 -10.82
CA ALA A 90 -2.56 8.16 -11.99
C ALA A 90 -3.82 7.60 -12.66
N GLN A 91 -3.91 6.28 -12.82
CA GLN A 91 -5.11 5.62 -13.39
C GLN A 91 -6.35 5.81 -12.52
N LEU A 92 -6.17 5.90 -11.20
CA LEU A 92 -7.25 6.09 -10.24
C LEU A 92 -7.57 7.57 -9.98
N GLY A 93 -6.75 8.52 -10.43
CA GLY A 93 -6.80 9.92 -9.96
C GLY A 93 -6.59 10.02 -8.44
N PHE A 94 -5.72 9.18 -7.88
CA PHE A 94 -5.51 9.06 -6.43
C PHE A 94 -4.83 10.29 -5.83
N TRP A 95 -4.07 11.02 -6.64
CA TRP A 95 -3.27 12.19 -6.22
C TRP A 95 -3.97 13.53 -6.43
N GLU A 96 -5.22 13.51 -6.90
CA GLU A 96 -6.07 14.68 -7.18
C GLU A 96 -7.02 14.95 -6.01
#